data_AF-A0A7W2YCW6-F1
#
_entry.id   AF-A0A7W2YCW6-F1
#
_cell.length_a   1.000
_cell.length_b   1.000
_cell.length_c   1.000
_cell.angle_alpha   90.00
_cell.angle_beta   90.00
_cell.angle_gamma   90.00
#
_symmetry.space_group_name_H-M   'P 1'
#
loop_
_entity.id
_entity.type
_entity.pdbx_description
1 polymer ?
#
loop_
_entity_poly.entity_id
_entity_poly.type
_entity_poly.pdbx_seq_one_letter_code
_entity_poly.pdbx_strand_id
1 'polypeptide(L)'
;MFENLSESEIIKVEEKLGRVLINSIAREGIAEGLLDLDGLGANDAKRKALDYARDYVNNDGGITHSVLEHKDTLLEEARGYFKAERIELSIVLYGTWWEHWLNGIVKQRVTKQGLNENDFKEIVRSLNNKAKTSWLFKLLNLSPLAPEHLKVMALLTEKRNQFIHYKYPANKWEDREILPNQFFETLEKSISYFEHYEETNIYSSFSIE
;
A
#
# COMPACT_ATOMS: atom_id res chain seq x y z
N MET A 1 2.57 32.27 -12.42
CA MET A 1 2.71 33.48 -11.59
C MET A 1 2.91 32.97 -10.18
N PHE A 2 4.15 32.99 -9.66
CA PHE A 2 4.42 32.55 -8.30
C PHE A 2 4.06 33.72 -7.38
N GLU A 3 3.09 33.53 -6.50
CA GLU A 3 2.81 34.49 -5.43
C GLU A 3 4.03 34.59 -4.52
N ASN A 4 4.45 35.80 -4.17
CA ASN A 4 5.54 36.00 -3.21
C ASN A 4 5.02 35.60 -1.82
N LEU A 5 5.44 34.42 -1.35
CA LEU A 5 5.18 33.97 0.02
C LEU A 5 5.89 34.92 1.00
N SER A 6 5.19 35.30 2.05
CA SER A 6 5.79 35.98 3.20
C SER A 6 6.77 35.04 3.91
N GLU A 7 7.73 35.61 4.62
CA GLU A 7 8.70 34.86 5.44
C GLU A 7 8.00 33.93 6.46
N SER A 8 6.87 34.38 7.01
CA SER A 8 6.04 33.56 7.91
C SER A 8 5.38 32.36 7.21
N GLU A 9 5.05 32.48 5.93
CA GLU A 9 4.48 31.39 5.13
C GLU A 9 5.56 30.40 4.72
N ILE A 10 6.77 30.89 4.39
CA ILE A 10 7.93 30.05 4.11
C ILE A 10 8.25 29.16 5.32
N ILE A 11 8.38 29.73 6.52
CA ILE A 11 8.67 28.97 7.75
C ILE A 11 7.59 27.90 7.99
N LYS A 12 6.31 28.23 7.82
CA LYS A 12 5.21 27.26 7.99
C LYS A 12 5.29 26.11 6.97
N VAL A 13 5.65 26.42 5.72
CA VAL A 13 5.84 25.41 4.67
C VAL A 13 7.04 24.52 5.02
N GLU A 14 8.15 25.09 5.46
CA GLU A 14 9.35 24.34 5.87
C GLU A 14 9.08 23.42 7.06
N GLU A 15 8.38 23.89 8.09
CA GLU A 15 8.00 23.04 9.23
C GLU A 15 7.07 21.90 8.81
N LYS A 16 6.10 22.19 7.94
CA LYS A 16 5.19 21.16 7.42
C LYS A 16 5.94 20.15 6.57
N LEU A 17 6.85 20.61 5.70
CA LEU A 17 7.69 19.74 4.88
C LEU A 17 8.61 18.89 5.76
N GLY A 18 9.23 19.48 6.78
CA GLY A 18 10.05 18.78 7.77
C GLY A 18 9.27 17.64 8.44
N ARG A 19 8.04 17.90 8.91
CA ARG A 19 7.16 16.86 9.48
C ARG A 19 6.87 15.74 8.48
N VAL A 20 6.53 16.08 7.24
CA VAL A 20 6.28 15.09 6.17
C VAL A 20 7.52 14.23 5.93
N LEU A 21 8.69 14.85 5.77
CA LEU A 21 9.94 14.14 5.51
C LEU A 21 10.34 13.23 6.68
N ILE A 22 10.23 13.69 7.92
CA ILE A 22 10.54 12.87 9.10
C ILE A 22 9.59 11.67 9.17
N ASN A 23 8.30 11.86 8.91
CA ASN A 23 7.33 10.75 8.87
C ASN A 23 7.67 9.75 7.77
N SER A 24 8.02 10.22 6.57
CA SER A 24 8.44 9.33 5.46
C SER A 24 9.69 8.51 5.82
N ILE A 25 10.73 9.16 6.33
CA ILE A 25 12.00 8.50 6.73
C ILE A 25 11.73 7.48 7.85
N ALA A 26 10.95 7.85 8.86
CA ALA A 26 10.63 6.97 9.98
C ALA A 26 9.80 5.76 9.52
N ARG A 27 8.77 5.96 8.69
CA ARG A 27 7.93 4.86 8.18
C ARG A 27 8.73 3.89 7.33
N GLU A 28 9.67 4.39 6.53
CA GLU A 28 10.61 3.54 5.80
C GLU A 28 11.49 2.72 6.75
N GLY A 29 12.10 3.38 7.74
CA GLY A 29 12.89 2.69 8.78
C GLY A 29 12.09 1.61 9.50
N ILE A 30 10.81 1.85 9.82
CA ILE A 30 9.93 0.87 10.46
C ILE A 30 9.66 -0.31 9.52
N ALA A 31 9.33 -0.01 8.26
CA ALA A 31 9.00 -1.01 7.25
C ALA A 31 10.18 -1.94 6.93
N GLU A 32 11.40 -1.40 6.92
CA GLU A 32 12.64 -2.17 6.73
C GLU A 32 13.13 -2.88 8.00
N GLY A 33 12.53 -2.57 9.16
CA GLY A 33 12.95 -3.11 10.46
C GLY A 33 14.19 -2.44 11.04
N LEU A 34 14.62 -1.30 10.49
CA LEU A 34 15.71 -0.46 11.00
C LEU A 34 15.28 0.39 12.20
N LEU A 35 13.98 0.71 12.29
CA LEU A 35 13.38 1.49 13.37
C LEU A 35 12.27 0.68 14.07
N ASP A 36 12.58 0.13 15.24
CA ASP A 36 11.59 -0.56 16.07
C ASP A 36 10.94 0.42 17.06
N LEU A 37 9.61 0.59 16.98
CA LEU A 37 8.84 1.45 17.88
C LEU A 37 7.90 0.66 18.80
N ASP A 38 7.88 -0.67 18.70
CA ASP A 38 6.91 -1.49 19.40
C ASP A 38 7.09 -1.39 20.93
N GLY A 39 5.99 -1.15 21.65
CA GLY A 39 5.97 -1.03 23.11
C GLY A 39 6.47 0.30 23.67
N LEU A 40 6.85 1.28 22.83
CA LEU A 40 7.25 2.61 23.28
C LEU A 40 6.04 3.52 23.54
N GLY A 41 6.16 4.43 24.50
CA GLY A 41 5.23 5.53 24.68
C GLY A 41 5.36 6.56 23.55
N ALA A 42 4.30 7.33 23.26
CA ALA A 42 4.26 8.26 22.13
C ALA A 42 5.45 9.24 22.06
N ASN A 43 5.87 9.79 23.21
CA ASN A 43 7.00 10.73 23.26
C ASN A 43 8.35 10.04 22.97
N ASP A 44 8.53 8.81 23.44
CA ASP A 44 9.76 8.04 23.23
C ASP A 44 9.85 7.56 21.78
N ALA A 45 8.73 7.11 21.20
CA ALA A 45 8.62 6.77 19.79
C ALA A 45 8.95 7.97 18.89
N LYS A 46 8.39 9.15 19.20
CA LYS A 46 8.68 10.40 18.50
C LYS A 46 10.16 10.79 18.59
N ARG A 47 10.76 10.68 19.78
CA ARG A 47 12.20 10.98 19.96
C ARG A 47 13.06 10.02 19.15
N LYS A 48 12.77 8.72 19.21
CA LYS A 48 13.53 7.69 18.47
C LYS A 48 13.43 7.87 16.95
N ALA A 49 12.26 8.23 16.44
CA ALA A 49 12.06 8.56 15.03
C ALA A 49 12.82 9.82 14.61
N LEU A 50 12.84 10.86 15.45
CA LEU A 50 13.63 12.08 15.20
C LEU A 50 15.13 11.81 15.18
N ASP A 51 15.63 11.01 16.13
CA ASP A 51 17.03 10.61 16.17
C ASP A 51 17.40 9.80 14.91
N TYR A 52 16.56 8.84 14.51
CA TYR A 52 16.74 8.09 13.28
C TYR A 52 16.77 8.99 12.05
N ALA A 53 15.82 9.91 11.91
CA ALA A 53 15.76 10.83 10.77
C ALA A 53 16.96 11.80 10.75
N ARG A 54 17.41 12.28 11.91
CA ARG A 54 18.62 13.11 12.03
C ARG A 54 19.85 12.34 11.57
N ASP A 55 20.01 11.12 12.06
CA ASP A 55 21.17 10.28 11.72
C ASP A 55 21.15 9.89 10.24
N TYR A 56 19.96 9.66 9.67
CA TYR A 56 19.76 9.42 8.24
C TYR A 56 20.22 10.63 7.38
N VAL A 57 19.75 11.84 7.72
CA VAL A 57 20.12 13.07 6.99
C VAL A 57 21.61 13.39 7.13
N ASN A 58 22.19 13.19 8.31
CA ASN A 58 23.59 13.52 8.58
C ASN A 58 24.60 12.58 7.91
N ASN A 59 24.20 11.36 7.58
CA ASN A 59 25.07 10.35 6.98
C ASN A 59 24.95 10.31 5.44
N ASP A 60 24.61 11.45 4.80
CA ASP A 60 24.31 11.55 3.36
C ASP A 60 23.31 10.48 2.91
N GLY A 61 22.31 10.16 3.76
CA GLY A 61 21.27 9.16 3.53
C GLY A 61 20.64 9.35 2.16
N GLY A 62 21.22 8.69 1.16
CA GLY A 62 20.97 8.95 -0.23
C GLY A 62 19.49 8.78 -0.46
N ILE A 63 18.85 9.78 -1.11
CA ILE A 63 17.42 9.84 -1.40
C ILE A 63 16.90 8.41 -1.51
N THR A 64 16.29 7.94 -0.41
CA THR A 64 15.76 6.60 -0.42
C THR A 64 14.79 6.58 -1.56
N HIS A 65 14.91 5.56 -2.39
CA HIS A 65 13.93 5.32 -3.42
C HIS A 65 12.67 4.91 -2.68
N SER A 66 11.99 5.91 -2.11
CA SER A 66 10.56 5.88 -1.84
C SER A 66 10.01 5.30 -3.11
N VAL A 67 9.58 4.04 -3.03
CA VAL A 67 8.97 3.34 -4.15
C VAL A 67 7.78 4.20 -4.46
N LEU A 68 7.96 5.11 -5.42
CA LEU A 68 7.06 6.19 -5.76
C LEU A 68 5.66 5.58 -5.73
N GLU A 69 4.84 6.09 -4.82
CA GLU A 69 3.50 5.60 -4.50
C GLU A 69 2.61 5.72 -5.74
N HIS A 70 2.81 4.85 -6.71
CA HIS A 70 1.91 4.73 -7.85
C HIS A 70 0.59 4.08 -7.42
N LYS A 71 0.48 3.60 -6.17
CA LYS A 71 -0.77 3.07 -5.61
C LYS A 71 -1.90 4.09 -5.71
N ASP A 72 -1.65 5.34 -5.32
CA ASP A 72 -2.67 6.39 -5.33
C ASP A 72 -3.05 6.79 -6.76
N THR A 73 -2.05 6.94 -7.64
CA THR A 73 -2.27 7.21 -9.07
C THR A 73 -3.08 6.09 -9.73
N LEU A 74 -2.77 4.81 -9.43
CA LEU A 74 -3.51 3.67 -9.97
C LEU A 74 -4.98 3.69 -9.53
N LEU A 75 -5.26 4.00 -8.26
CA LEU A 75 -6.64 4.10 -7.77
C LEU A 75 -7.38 5.29 -8.38
N GLU A 76 -6.72 6.45 -8.50
CA GLU A 76 -7.31 7.62 -9.15
C GLU A 76 -7.68 7.33 -10.60
N GLU A 77 -6.76 6.73 -11.37
CA GLU A 77 -7.03 6.32 -12.75
C GLU A 77 -8.13 5.26 -12.82
N ALA A 78 -8.10 4.24 -11.95
CA ALA A 78 -9.12 3.20 -11.91
C ALA A 78 -10.53 3.79 -11.69
N ARG A 79 -10.64 4.74 -10.75
CA ARG A 79 -11.87 5.50 -10.48
C ARG A 79 -12.28 6.36 -11.68
N GLY A 80 -11.32 6.98 -12.36
CA GLY A 80 -11.54 7.73 -13.60
C GLY A 80 -12.15 6.86 -14.71
N TYR A 81 -11.57 5.68 -14.96
CA TYR A 81 -12.10 4.72 -15.94
C TYR A 81 -13.49 4.20 -15.56
N PHE A 82 -13.75 3.97 -14.27
CA PHE A 82 -15.08 3.57 -13.80
C PHE A 82 -16.12 4.66 -14.10
N LYS A 83 -15.83 5.93 -13.78
CA LYS A 83 -16.70 7.06 -14.08
C LYS A 83 -16.95 7.26 -15.58
N ALA A 84 -15.98 6.89 -16.41
CA ALA A 84 -16.08 6.92 -17.87
C ALA A 84 -16.74 5.65 -18.46
N GLU A 85 -17.35 4.80 -17.63
CA GLU A 85 -18.02 3.53 -18.01
C GLU A 85 -17.10 2.52 -18.71
N ARG A 86 -15.78 2.66 -18.54
CA ARG A 86 -14.76 1.71 -19.05
C ARG A 86 -14.42 0.69 -17.97
N ILE A 87 -15.40 -0.15 -17.66
CA ILE A 87 -15.40 -1.04 -16.49
C ILE A 87 -14.21 -2.00 -16.49
N GLU A 88 -13.87 -2.57 -17.64
CA GLU A 88 -12.82 -3.56 -17.77
C GLU A 88 -11.44 -2.95 -17.48
N LEU A 89 -11.17 -1.74 -17.99
CA LEU A 89 -9.92 -1.04 -17.71
C LEU A 89 -9.82 -0.65 -16.24
N SER A 90 -10.93 -0.23 -15.63
CA SER A 90 -11.01 0.03 -14.20
C SER A 90 -10.66 -1.22 -13.38
N ILE A 91 -11.22 -2.38 -13.73
CA ILE A 91 -10.92 -3.68 -13.09
C ILE A 91 -9.44 -4.03 -13.22
N VAL A 92 -8.82 -3.78 -14.38
CA VAL A 92 -7.38 -4.03 -14.56
C VAL A 92 -6.56 -3.19 -13.60
N LEU A 93 -6.84 -1.90 -13.48
CA LEU A 93 -6.08 -1.00 -12.61
C LEU A 93 -6.27 -1.29 -11.13
N TYR A 94 -7.51 -1.53 -10.68
CA TYR A 94 -7.74 -2.01 -9.31
C TYR A 94 -7.04 -3.35 -9.05
N GLY A 95 -7.06 -4.27 -10.01
CA GLY A 95 -6.37 -5.56 -9.90
C GLY A 95 -4.84 -5.40 -9.77
N THR A 96 -4.26 -4.47 -10.53
CA THR A 96 -2.84 -4.10 -10.42
C THR A 96 -2.51 -3.48 -9.07
N TRP A 97 -3.35 -2.55 -8.59
CA TRP A 97 -3.21 -1.97 -7.26
C TRP A 97 -3.18 -3.05 -6.18
N TRP A 98 -4.13 -4.00 -6.21
CA TRP A 98 -4.19 -5.09 -5.24
C TRP A 98 -2.92 -5.95 -5.26
N GLU A 99 -2.41 -6.27 -6.45
CA GLU A 99 -1.18 -7.04 -6.62
C GLU A 99 0.05 -6.29 -6.07
N HIS A 100 0.14 -4.98 -6.31
CA HIS A 100 1.21 -4.13 -5.77
C HIS A 100 1.13 -3.97 -4.26
N TRP A 101 -0.07 -3.74 -3.72
CA TRP A 101 -0.28 -3.67 -2.27
C TRP A 101 0.18 -4.97 -1.59
N LEU A 102 -0.29 -6.12 -2.07
CA LEU A 102 0.05 -7.42 -1.48
C LEU A 102 1.55 -7.72 -1.57
N ASN A 103 2.17 -7.46 -2.73
CA ASN A 103 3.61 -7.66 -2.90
C ASN A 103 4.41 -6.68 -2.01
N GLY A 104 3.92 -5.47 -1.78
CA GLY A 104 4.53 -4.49 -0.86
C GLY A 104 4.56 -4.98 0.59
N ILE A 105 3.40 -5.44 1.10
CA ILE A 105 3.30 -6.05 2.43
C ILE A 105 4.27 -7.22 2.59
N VAL A 106 4.31 -8.11 1.60
CA VAL A 106 5.22 -9.26 1.61
C VAL A 106 6.67 -8.80 1.62
N LYS A 107 7.04 -7.84 0.75
CA LYS A 107 8.40 -7.30 0.64
C LYS A 107 8.90 -6.79 1.98
N GLN A 108 8.14 -5.91 2.62
CA GLN A 108 8.51 -5.31 3.90
C GLN A 108 8.74 -6.38 4.97
N ARG A 109 7.88 -7.39 5.03
CA ARG A 109 8.02 -8.47 6.03
C ARG A 109 9.17 -9.43 5.75
N VAL A 110 9.44 -9.77 4.50
CA VAL A 110 10.61 -10.61 4.19
C VAL A 110 11.91 -9.85 4.44
N THR A 111 11.96 -8.55 4.11
CA THR A 111 13.10 -7.68 4.42
C THR A 111 13.32 -7.59 5.94
N LYS A 112 12.27 -7.39 6.73
CA LYS A 112 12.35 -7.39 8.21
C LYS A 112 12.84 -8.74 8.79
N GLN A 113 12.66 -9.84 8.07
CA GLN A 113 13.19 -11.16 8.44
C GLN A 113 14.62 -11.43 7.92
N GLY A 114 15.25 -10.45 7.27
CA GLY A 114 16.62 -10.56 6.74
C GLY A 114 16.72 -11.33 5.42
N LEU A 115 15.61 -11.59 4.73
CA LEU A 115 15.62 -12.19 3.39
C LEU A 115 16.07 -11.15 2.36
N ASN A 116 16.79 -11.60 1.34
CA ASN A 116 17.32 -10.70 0.31
C ASN A 116 16.30 -10.49 -0.83
N GLU A 117 16.58 -9.54 -1.72
CA GLU A 117 15.73 -9.18 -2.85
C GLU A 117 15.49 -10.36 -3.83
N ASN A 118 16.42 -11.30 -3.95
CA ASN A 118 16.23 -12.48 -4.82
C ASN A 118 15.19 -13.44 -4.22
N ASP A 119 15.21 -13.65 -2.90
CA ASP A 119 14.22 -14.46 -2.21
C ASP A 119 12.82 -13.85 -2.36
N PHE A 120 12.71 -12.52 -2.20
CA PHE A 120 11.46 -11.80 -2.45
C PHE A 120 10.95 -12.00 -3.89
N LYS A 121 11.83 -11.84 -4.90
CA LYS A 121 11.47 -12.04 -6.31
C LYS A 121 10.95 -13.45 -6.57
N GLU A 122 11.60 -14.47 -5.99
CA GLU A 122 11.15 -15.85 -6.10
C GLU A 122 9.78 -16.06 -5.46
N ILE A 123 9.53 -15.49 -4.28
CA ILE A 123 8.21 -15.52 -3.62
C ILE A 123 7.14 -14.89 -4.52
N VAL A 124 7.40 -13.69 -5.07
CA VAL A 124 6.43 -12.97 -5.90
C VAL A 124 6.12 -13.74 -7.18
N ARG A 125 7.14 -14.34 -7.81
CA ARG A 125 7.05 -15.07 -9.08
C ARG A 125 6.39 -16.44 -8.95
N SER A 126 6.66 -17.15 -7.86
CA SER A 126 6.20 -18.54 -7.67
C SER A 126 4.83 -18.65 -7.01
N LEU A 127 4.43 -17.67 -6.19
CA LEU A 127 3.22 -17.75 -5.40
C LEU A 127 2.06 -16.93 -5.99
N ASN A 128 0.88 -17.54 -6.00
CA ASN A 128 -0.36 -16.84 -6.32
C ASN A 128 -0.89 -16.04 -5.11
N ASN A 129 -1.85 -15.14 -5.36
CA ASN A 129 -2.44 -14.29 -4.32
C ASN A 129 -3.02 -15.08 -3.16
N LYS A 130 -3.66 -16.24 -3.42
CA LYS A 130 -4.22 -17.10 -2.37
C LYS A 130 -3.14 -17.63 -1.42
N ALA A 131 -1.99 -18.07 -1.95
CA ALA A 131 -0.87 -18.52 -1.14
C ALA A 131 -0.29 -17.36 -0.31
N LYS A 132 -0.10 -16.20 -0.96
CA LYS A 132 0.38 -14.97 -0.33
C LYS A 132 -0.52 -14.54 0.84
N THR A 133 -1.84 -14.53 0.68
CA THR A 133 -2.78 -14.11 1.73
C THR A 133 -3.19 -15.20 2.73
N SER A 134 -2.55 -16.38 2.73
CA SER A 134 -2.91 -17.49 3.63
C SER A 134 -1.73 -17.99 4.45
N TRP A 135 -1.05 -19.04 4.02
CA TRP A 135 0.04 -19.63 4.77
C TRP A 135 1.28 -18.74 4.80
N LEU A 136 1.55 -17.98 3.73
CA LEU A 136 2.71 -17.08 3.71
C LEU A 136 2.55 -15.97 4.76
N PHE A 137 1.37 -15.36 4.87
CA PHE A 137 1.09 -14.38 5.93
C PHE A 137 1.36 -14.95 7.32
N LYS A 138 0.96 -16.21 7.57
CA LYS A 138 1.25 -16.87 8.86
C LYS A 138 2.75 -17.04 9.09
N LEU A 139 3.52 -17.45 8.07
CA LEU A 139 4.98 -17.57 8.18
C LEU A 139 5.67 -16.22 8.39
N LEU A 140 5.10 -15.15 7.83
CA LEU A 140 5.61 -13.78 7.98
C LEU A 140 5.15 -13.10 9.28
N ASN A 141 4.47 -13.84 10.18
CA ASN A 141 3.86 -13.30 11.40
C ASN A 141 2.96 -12.08 11.14
N LEU A 142 2.23 -12.10 10.02
CA LEU A 142 1.23 -11.10 9.68
C LEU A 142 -0.13 -11.49 10.24
N SER A 143 -0.86 -10.50 10.73
CA SER A 143 -2.26 -10.66 11.14
C SER A 143 -3.10 -11.18 9.96
N PRO A 144 -4.02 -12.12 10.17
CA PRO A 144 -4.86 -12.62 9.08
C PRO A 144 -5.75 -11.51 8.51
N LEU A 145 -5.95 -11.52 7.19
CA LEU A 145 -6.87 -10.60 6.51
C LEU A 145 -8.32 -11.07 6.67
N ALA A 146 -9.24 -10.10 6.73
CA ALA A 146 -10.67 -10.37 6.89
C ALA A 146 -11.22 -11.14 5.66
N PRO A 147 -11.90 -12.29 5.86
CA PRO A 147 -12.35 -13.14 4.76
C PRO A 147 -13.28 -12.46 3.76
N GLU A 148 -14.11 -11.52 4.21
CA GLU A 148 -15.03 -10.74 3.39
C GLU A 148 -14.30 -9.89 2.35
N HIS A 149 -13.22 -9.20 2.74
CA HIS A 149 -12.41 -8.38 1.83
C HIS A 149 -11.58 -9.25 0.90
N LEU A 150 -11.09 -10.41 1.37
CA LEU A 150 -10.42 -11.39 0.51
C LEU A 150 -11.33 -11.96 -0.58
N LYS A 151 -12.63 -12.17 -0.29
CA LYS A 151 -13.60 -12.62 -1.30
C LYS A 151 -13.78 -11.57 -2.40
N VAL A 152 -13.85 -10.28 -2.03
CA VAL A 152 -13.93 -9.18 -3.00
C VAL A 152 -12.69 -9.13 -3.89
N MET A 153 -11.49 -9.25 -3.31
CA MET A 153 -10.24 -9.25 -4.08
C MET A 153 -10.05 -10.50 -4.94
N ALA A 154 -10.55 -11.66 -4.50
CA ALA A 154 -10.58 -12.87 -5.32
C ALA A 154 -11.47 -12.67 -6.55
N LEU A 155 -12.66 -12.07 -6.37
CA LEU A 155 -13.56 -11.74 -7.48
C LEU A 155 -12.96 -10.69 -8.43
N LEU A 156 -12.28 -9.66 -7.91
CA LEU A 156 -11.54 -8.69 -8.71
C LEU A 156 -10.48 -9.37 -9.58
N THR A 157 -9.67 -10.24 -8.97
CA THR A 157 -8.61 -11.00 -9.67
C THR A 157 -9.21 -11.93 -10.74
N GLU A 158 -10.34 -12.59 -10.44
CA GLU A 158 -11.07 -13.41 -11.40
C GLU A 158 -11.52 -12.59 -12.62
N LYS A 159 -12.20 -11.46 -12.39
CA LYS A 159 -12.68 -10.57 -13.46
C LYS A 159 -11.53 -10.00 -14.31
N ARG A 160 -10.44 -9.57 -13.66
CA ARG A 160 -9.21 -9.10 -14.34
C ARG A 160 -8.64 -10.19 -15.24
N ASN A 161 -8.51 -11.42 -14.73
CA ASN A 161 -7.97 -12.53 -15.50
C ASN A 161 -8.89 -12.94 -16.65
N GLN A 162 -10.21 -12.88 -16.47
CA GLN A 162 -11.18 -13.13 -17.56
C GLN A 162 -10.98 -12.14 -18.71
N PHE A 163 -10.87 -10.85 -18.38
CA PHE A 163 -10.65 -9.78 -19.36
C PHE A 163 -9.30 -9.93 -20.09
N ILE A 164 -8.19 -10.04 -19.34
CA ILE A 164 -6.84 -10.10 -19.91
C ILE A 164 -6.63 -11.33 -20.78
N HIS A 165 -7.17 -12.48 -20.37
CA HIS A 165 -7.00 -13.74 -21.09
C HIS A 165 -8.12 -14.02 -22.11
N TYR A 166 -8.93 -13.03 -22.45
CA TYR A 166 -10.06 -13.16 -23.39
C TYR A 166 -11.02 -14.31 -23.05
N LYS A 167 -11.13 -14.68 -21.77
CA LYS A 167 -12.08 -15.69 -21.27
C LYS A 167 -13.40 -15.01 -20.99
N TYR A 168 -14.04 -14.47 -22.01
CA TYR A 168 -15.37 -13.88 -21.88
C TYR A 168 -16.40 -15.00 -21.88
N PRO A 169 -17.19 -15.20 -20.81
CA PRO A 169 -18.42 -15.96 -20.94
C PRO A 169 -19.31 -15.24 -21.96
N ALA A 170 -20.00 -15.99 -22.83
CA ALA A 170 -20.86 -15.42 -23.87
C ALA A 170 -22.00 -14.54 -23.31
N ASN A 171 -22.29 -14.66 -22.01
CA ASN A 171 -23.32 -13.90 -21.31
C ASN A 171 -22.68 -12.76 -20.51
N LYS A 172 -22.83 -11.55 -21.04
CA LYS A 172 -22.42 -10.27 -20.45
C LYS A 172 -23.13 -10.06 -19.12
N TRP A 173 -22.46 -10.05 -17.97
CA TRP A 173 -22.92 -9.47 -16.68
C TRP A 173 -24.34 -9.83 -16.14
N GLU A 174 -25.16 -10.54 -16.89
CA GLU A 174 -26.58 -10.83 -16.69
C GLU A 174 -26.75 -12.07 -15.80
N ASP A 175 -25.71 -12.91 -15.70
CA ASP A 175 -25.72 -14.15 -14.92
C ASP A 175 -25.12 -14.02 -13.50
N ARG A 176 -24.81 -12.80 -13.01
CA ARG A 176 -24.38 -12.60 -11.60
C ARG A 176 -25.18 -11.49 -10.93
N GLU A 177 -25.80 -11.81 -9.79
CA GLU A 177 -26.70 -11.01 -8.94
C GLU A 177 -26.20 -9.64 -8.44
N ILE A 178 -24.99 -9.19 -8.82
CA ILE A 178 -24.38 -7.96 -8.28
C ILE A 178 -24.19 -6.95 -9.41
N LEU A 179 -24.91 -5.83 -9.32
CA LEU A 179 -24.76 -4.72 -10.26
C LEU A 179 -23.32 -4.16 -10.19
N PRO A 180 -22.73 -3.71 -11.32
CA PRO A 180 -21.37 -3.15 -11.32
C PRO A 180 -21.13 -2.14 -10.19
N ASN A 181 -22.06 -1.20 -9.97
CA ASN A 181 -21.94 -0.19 -8.90
C ASN A 181 -21.81 -0.80 -7.50
N GLN A 182 -22.55 -1.86 -7.20
CA GLN A 182 -22.47 -2.55 -5.89
C GLN A 182 -21.12 -3.25 -5.72
N PHE A 183 -20.58 -3.83 -6.80
CA PHE A 183 -19.24 -4.41 -6.77
C PHE A 183 -18.17 -3.35 -6.51
N PHE A 184 -18.19 -2.21 -7.20
CA PHE A 184 -17.20 -1.15 -6.97
C PHE A 184 -17.32 -0.51 -5.58
N GLU A 185 -18.52 -0.39 -5.03
CA GLU A 185 -18.69 0.09 -3.64
C GLU A 185 -18.06 -0.88 -2.62
N THR A 186 -18.28 -2.18 -2.78
CA THR A 186 -17.65 -3.20 -1.90
C THR A 186 -16.13 -3.30 -2.11
N LEU A 187 -15.66 -3.03 -3.34
CA LEU A 187 -14.25 -2.93 -3.67
C LEU A 187 -13.58 -1.76 -2.96
N GLU A 188 -14.15 -0.55 -3.03
CA GLU A 188 -13.63 0.64 -2.34
C GLU A 188 -13.59 0.45 -0.82
N LYS A 189 -14.65 -0.15 -0.23
CA LYS A 189 -14.64 -0.53 1.19
C LYS A 189 -13.49 -1.48 1.54
N SER A 190 -13.17 -2.40 0.63
CA SER A 190 -12.06 -3.34 0.83
C SER A 190 -10.70 -2.66 0.68
N ILE A 191 -10.56 -1.69 -0.24
CA ILE A 191 -9.35 -0.88 -0.39
C ILE A 191 -9.05 -0.13 0.90
N SER A 192 -10.04 0.59 1.45
CA SER A 192 -9.86 1.31 2.73
C SER A 192 -9.49 0.37 3.89
N TYR A 193 -10.04 -0.85 3.92
CA TYR A 193 -9.63 -1.86 4.88
C TYR A 193 -8.14 -2.23 4.74
N PHE A 194 -7.65 -2.44 3.52
CA PHE A 194 -6.25 -2.81 3.27
C PHE A 194 -5.27 -1.66 3.54
N GLU A 195 -5.65 -0.42 3.23
CA GLU A 195 -4.89 0.77 3.61
C GLU A 195 -4.75 0.87 5.13
N HIS A 196 -5.85 0.68 5.86
CA HIS A 196 -5.83 0.68 7.32
C HIS A 196 -5.04 -0.51 7.91
N TYR A 197 -5.13 -1.68 7.27
CA TYR A 197 -4.34 -2.85 7.65
C TYR A 197 -2.84 -2.56 7.50
N GLU A 198 -2.41 -1.97 6.39
CA GLU A 198 -1.02 -1.56 6.14
C GLU A 198 -0.55 -0.57 7.22
N GLU A 199 -1.36 0.45 7.51
CA GLU A 199 -1.05 1.43 8.56
C GLU A 199 -0.81 0.80 9.93
N THR A 200 -1.71 -0.11 10.33
CA THR A 200 -1.65 -0.73 11.64
C THR A 200 -0.55 -1.78 11.74
N ASN A 201 -0.38 -2.62 10.72
CA ASN A 201 0.48 -3.80 10.80
C ASN A 201 1.86 -3.58 10.23
N ILE A 202 2.09 -2.56 9.41
CA ILE A 202 3.43 -2.25 8.87
C ILE A 202 4.01 -1.02 9.53
N TYR A 203 3.24 0.08 9.57
CA TYR A 203 3.75 1.36 10.05
C TYR A 203 3.49 1.60 11.54
N SER A 204 2.90 0.64 12.25
CA SER A 204 2.54 0.74 13.68
C SER A 204 1.72 2.00 14.00
N SER A 205 0.90 2.47 13.06
CA SER A 205 0.14 3.74 13.15
C SER A 205 1.01 4.97 13.44
N PHE A 206 2.28 4.95 13.04
CA PHE A 206 3.24 5.99 13.39
C PHE A 206 3.00 7.28 12.59
N SER A 207 2.79 8.36 13.33
CA SER A 207 2.78 9.72 12.79
C SER A 207 3.33 10.70 13.83
N ILE A 208 4.17 11.62 13.38
CA ILE A 208 4.53 12.81 14.14
C ILE A 208 3.48 13.89 13.86
N GLU A 209 2.60 14.10 14.84
CA GLU A 209 1.84 15.36 14.98
C GLU A 209 2.77 16.53 15.37
#